data_AF-A0A7W1LX50-F1
#
_entry.id   AF-A0A7W1LX50-F1
#
_cell.length_a   1.000
_cell.length_b   1.000
_cell.length_c   1.000
_cell.angle_alpha   90.00
_cell.angle_beta   90.00
_cell.angle_gamma   90.00
#
_symmetry.space_group_name_H-M   'P 1'
#
loop_
_entity.id
_entity.type
_entity.pdbx_description
1 polymer ?
#
loop_
_entity_poly.entity_id
_entity_poly.type
_entity_poly.pdbx_seq_one_letter_code
_entity_poly.pdbx_strand_id
1 'polypeptide(L)'
;MIERAPDHISDGGRLTIRNLIRAEDPRASFNADVRDGLSARPRHLFPKYFYDELGSQLFDAICLMPEYYLTRAENEILARYGDEMIEAFD
;
A
#
# COMPACT_ATOMS: atom_id res chain seq x y z
N MET A 1 -13.83 -27.83 19.34
CA MET A 1 -13.77 -27.40 20.75
C MET A 1 -12.48 -26.62 20.90
N ILE A 2 -12.47 -25.34 20.53
CA ILE A 2 -11.30 -24.47 20.62
C ILE A 2 -11.69 -23.36 21.58
N GLU A 3 -10.85 -23.16 22.59
CA GLU A 3 -11.13 -22.34 23.77
C GLU A 3 -11.39 -20.87 23.42
N ARG A 4 -12.31 -20.29 24.18
CA ARG A 4 -12.73 -18.89 24.16
C ARG A 4 -11.50 -18.01 24.41
N ALA A 5 -11.26 -17.06 23.51
CA ALA A 5 -10.29 -15.99 23.75
C ALA A 5 -10.68 -15.21 25.03
N PRO A 6 -9.71 -14.80 25.87
CA PRO A 6 -9.99 -14.17 27.15
C PRO A 6 -10.68 -12.81 26.99
N ASP A 7 -11.50 -12.49 27.99
CA ASP A 7 -12.32 -11.28 28.07
C ASP A 7 -11.47 -10.00 27.98
N HIS A 8 -11.95 -9.09 27.16
CA HIS A 8 -11.33 -7.81 26.85
C HIS A 8 -11.17 -6.95 28.10
N ILE A 9 -9.93 -6.56 28.43
CA ILE A 9 -9.65 -5.47 29.36
C ILE A 9 -9.55 -4.19 28.54
N SER A 10 -10.56 -3.34 28.66
CA SER A 10 -10.54 -1.96 28.20
C SER A 10 -9.56 -1.15 29.05
N ASP A 11 -8.38 -0.88 28.49
CA ASP A 11 -7.47 0.18 28.92
C ASP A 11 -7.10 1.02 27.68
N GLY A 12 -7.08 2.34 27.85
CA GLY A 12 -7.11 3.31 26.76
C GLY A 12 -5.93 3.19 25.79
N GLY A 13 -6.24 3.18 24.49
CA GLY A 13 -5.34 3.71 23.46
C GLY A 13 -4.20 2.82 22.94
N ARG A 14 -4.26 1.48 23.07
CA ARG A 14 -3.19 0.62 22.53
C ARG A 14 -3.41 0.25 21.05
N LEU A 15 -2.52 0.73 20.17
CA LEU A 15 -2.47 0.33 18.75
C LEU A 15 -2.24 -1.18 18.64
N THR A 16 -3.16 -1.88 17.96
CA THR A 16 -3.03 -3.31 17.65
C THR A 16 -2.69 -3.49 16.17
N ILE A 17 -1.47 -3.95 15.88
CA ILE A 17 -1.02 -4.24 14.51
C ILE A 17 -1.30 -5.71 14.21
N ARG A 18 -2.17 -5.98 13.25
CA ARG A 18 -2.39 -7.32 12.69
C ARG A 18 -1.71 -7.41 11.33
N ASN A 19 -0.69 -8.26 11.24
CA ASN A 19 -0.06 -8.54 9.95
C ASN A 19 -0.94 -9.52 9.17
N LEU A 20 -1.61 -9.02 8.13
CA LEU A 20 -2.47 -9.81 7.24
C LEU A 20 -1.72 -10.37 6.03
N ILE A 21 -0.43 -10.04 5.88
CA ILE A 21 0.37 -10.45 4.72
C ILE A 21 1.04 -11.80 5.03
N ARG A 22 0.89 -12.74 4.11
CA ARG A 22 1.63 -14.01 4.14
C ARG A 22 3.11 -13.70 3.93
N ALA A 23 3.97 -14.16 4.84
CA ALA A 23 5.41 -13.94 4.75
C ALA A 23 5.99 -14.74 3.57
N GLU A 24 6.06 -14.11 2.40
CA GLU A 24 6.84 -14.59 1.26
C GLU A 24 8.14 -13.79 1.19
N ASP A 25 9.25 -14.43 0.79
CA ASP A 25 10.52 -13.74 0.59
C ASP A 25 10.42 -12.80 -0.62
N PRO A 26 10.46 -11.47 -0.42
CA PRO A 26 10.31 -10.51 -1.51
C PRO A 26 11.40 -10.64 -2.58
N ARG A 27 12.61 -11.09 -2.19
CA ARG A 27 13.75 -11.25 -3.11
C ARG A 27 13.59 -12.49 -3.99
N ALA A 28 13.01 -13.56 -3.45
CA ALA A 28 12.69 -14.76 -4.21
C ALA A 28 11.63 -14.45 -5.30
N SER A 29 10.64 -13.62 -4.97
CA SER A 29 9.64 -13.15 -5.94
C SER A 29 10.26 -12.25 -7.03
N PHE A 30 11.18 -11.35 -6.71
CA PHE A 30 11.81 -10.46 -7.70
C PHE A 30 12.54 -11.19 -8.82
N ASN A 31 13.44 -12.12 -8.49
CA ASN A 31 14.24 -12.83 -9.48
C ASN A 31 13.39 -13.69 -10.43
N ALA A 32 12.35 -14.33 -9.90
CA ALA A 32 11.41 -15.12 -10.69
C ALA A 32 10.61 -14.21 -11.63
N ASP A 33 10.00 -13.14 -11.09
CA ASP A 33 9.20 -12.18 -11.86
C ASP A 33 9.99 -11.56 -13.03
N VAL A 34 11.25 -11.17 -12.78
CA VAL A 34 12.13 -10.58 -13.81
C VAL A 34 12.48 -11.61 -14.89
N ARG A 35 12.83 -12.84 -14.48
CA ARG A 35 13.18 -13.90 -15.43
C ARG A 35 12.00 -14.21 -16.35
N ASP A 36 10.82 -14.41 -15.77
CA ASP A 36 9.61 -14.78 -16.50
C ASP A 36 9.16 -13.61 -17.40
N GLY A 37 9.14 -12.39 -16.86
CA GLY A 37 8.73 -11.19 -17.58
C GLY A 37 9.62 -10.84 -18.78
N LEU A 38 10.95 -10.95 -18.62
CA LEU A 38 11.89 -10.67 -19.71
C LEU A 38 12.01 -11.81 -20.73
N SER A 39 11.60 -13.03 -20.37
CA SER A 39 11.54 -14.17 -21.28
C SER A 39 10.22 -14.23 -22.09
N ALA A 40 9.19 -13.52 -21.66
CA ALA A 40 7.88 -13.49 -22.32
C ALA A 40 7.86 -12.73 -23.66
N ARG A 41 6.79 -12.94 -24.44
CA ARG A 41 6.48 -12.19 -25.66
C ARG A 41 5.02 -11.72 -25.64
N PRO A 42 4.75 -10.43 -25.38
CA PRO A 42 5.72 -9.34 -25.19
C PRO A 42 6.45 -9.39 -23.83
N ARG A 43 7.64 -8.77 -23.79
CA ARG A 43 8.40 -8.59 -22.54
C ARG A 43 7.68 -7.61 -21.62
N HIS A 44 7.72 -7.88 -20.32
CA HIS A 44 7.07 -7.04 -19.31
C HIS A 44 7.82 -7.10 -17.98
N LEU A 45 7.52 -6.13 -17.09
CA LEU A 45 7.94 -6.09 -15.69
C LEU A 45 6.77 -5.57 -14.85
N PHE A 46 6.69 -5.97 -13.58
CA PHE A 46 5.67 -5.44 -12.68
C PHE A 46 6.02 -4.00 -12.25
N PRO A 47 5.06 -3.05 -12.28
CA PRO A 47 5.30 -1.66 -11.88
C PRO A 47 5.74 -1.48 -10.44
N LYS A 48 5.47 -2.45 -9.55
CA LYS A 48 5.93 -2.44 -8.15
C LYS A 48 7.46 -2.28 -8.03
N TYR A 49 8.21 -2.67 -9.06
CA TYR A 49 9.67 -2.53 -9.10
C TYR A 49 10.16 -1.14 -9.52
N PHE A 50 9.27 -0.20 -9.84
CA PHE A 50 9.64 1.21 -10.02
C PHE A 50 9.88 1.95 -8.71
N TYR A 51 9.51 1.37 -7.56
CA TYR A 51 9.53 2.07 -6.26
C TYR A 51 10.66 1.56 -5.36
N ASP A 52 11.89 1.57 -5.87
CA ASP A 52 13.07 1.56 -5.02
C ASP A 52 13.31 2.95 -4.41
N GLU A 53 14.39 3.15 -3.66
CA GLU A 53 14.67 4.45 -3.01
C GLU A 53 14.65 5.63 -4.00
N LEU A 54 15.30 5.49 -5.15
CA LEU A 54 15.35 6.54 -6.16
C LEU A 54 13.99 6.69 -6.86
N GLY A 55 13.38 5.58 -7.23
CA GLY A 55 12.10 5.55 -7.91
C GLY A 55 10.96 6.13 -7.09
N SER A 56 10.97 5.93 -5.77
CA SER A 56 10.08 6.62 -4.83
C SER A 56 10.30 8.13 -4.84
N GLN A 57 11.55 8.60 -4.77
CA GLN A 57 11.84 10.05 -4.83
C GLN A 57 11.41 10.67 -6.16
N LEU A 58 11.57 9.92 -7.27
CA LEU A 58 11.08 10.35 -8.59
C LEU A 58 9.55 10.44 -8.61
N PHE A 59 8.84 9.48 -8.01
CA PHE A 59 7.39 9.53 -7.91
C PHE A 59 6.91 10.70 -7.06
N ASP A 60 7.58 10.98 -5.93
CA ASP A 60 7.28 12.16 -5.11
C ASP A 60 7.44 13.45 -5.91
N ALA A 61 8.48 13.55 -6.74
CA ALA A 61 8.66 14.70 -7.64
C ALA A 61 7.56 14.77 -8.72
N ILE A 62 7.13 13.63 -9.27
CA ILE A 62 6.01 13.55 -10.22
C ILE A 62 4.72 14.10 -9.57
N CYS A 63 4.44 13.78 -8.31
CA CYS A 63 3.26 14.26 -7.58
C CYS A 63 3.19 15.80 -7.45
N LEU A 64 4.33 16.49 -7.53
CA LEU A 64 4.41 17.95 -7.48
C LEU A 64 4.23 18.61 -8.86
N MET A 65 4.30 17.83 -9.93
CA MET A 65 4.28 18.34 -11.30
C MET A 65 2.87 18.89 -11.66
N PRO A 66 2.76 20.04 -12.35
CA PRO A 66 1.45 20.64 -12.64
C PRO A 66 0.56 19.73 -13.49
N GLU A 67 1.12 18.95 -14.42
CA GLU A 67 0.40 18.01 -15.27
C GLU A 67 -0.13 16.79 -14.50
N TYR A 68 0.54 16.40 -13.39
CA TYR A 68 0.13 15.26 -12.57
C TYR A 68 -0.78 15.72 -11.42
N TYR A 69 -2.02 16.07 -11.75
CA TYR A 69 -2.96 16.65 -10.79
C TYR A 69 -3.49 15.67 -9.74
N LEU A 70 -3.32 14.35 -9.93
CA LEU A 70 -3.99 13.30 -9.16
C LEU A 70 -3.79 13.44 -7.65
N THR A 71 -2.55 13.61 -7.20
CA THR A 71 -2.25 13.77 -5.77
C THR A 71 -2.90 15.01 -5.16
N ARG A 72 -2.98 16.12 -5.90
CA ARG A 72 -3.65 17.34 -5.43
C ARG A 72 -5.16 17.15 -5.33
N ALA A 73 -5.77 16.49 -6.32
CA ALA A 73 -7.20 16.22 -6.32
C ALA A 73 -7.60 15.25 -5.20
N GLU A 74 -6.82 14.18 -5.00
CA GLU A 74 -7.03 13.25 -3.88
C GLU A 74 -6.96 13.98 -2.54
N ASN A 75 -5.92 14.80 -2.33
CA ASN A 75 -5.78 15.60 -1.12
C ASN A 75 -6.96 16.56 -0.90
N GLU A 76 -7.47 17.20 -1.96
CA GLU A 76 -8.66 18.08 -1.87
C GLU A 76 -9.91 17.30 -1.44
N ILE A 77 -10.14 16.14 -2.06
CA ILE A 77 -11.31 15.29 -1.76
C ILE A 77 -11.23 14.80 -0.31
N LEU A 78 -10.08 14.27 0.11
CA LEU A 78 -9.89 13.75 1.46
C LEU A 78 -9.99 14.86 2.52
N ALA A 79 -9.44 16.05 2.24
CA ALA A 79 -9.54 17.19 3.15
C ALA A 79 -10.98 17.70 3.29
N ARG A 80 -11.80 17.58 2.23
CA ARG A 80 -13.17 18.09 2.23
C ARG A 80 -14.19 17.10 2.79
N TYR A 81 -14.03 15.82 2.50
CA TYR A 81 -15.04 14.79 2.76
C TYR A 81 -14.58 13.71 3.74
N GLY A 82 -13.37 13.81 4.29
CA GLY A 82 -12.82 12.79 5.19
C GLY A 82 -13.69 12.52 6.42
N ASP A 83 -14.23 13.57 7.04
CA ASP A 83 -15.10 13.43 8.21
C ASP A 83 -16.43 12.74 7.85
N GLU A 84 -17.08 13.15 6.75
CA GLU A 84 -18.32 12.52 6.25
C GLU A 84 -18.11 11.05 5.89
N MET A 85 -16.95 10.69 5.33
CA MET A 85 -16.61 9.30 5.04
C MET A 85 -16.50 8.47 6.32
N ILE A 86 -15.90 9.00 7.38
CA ILE A 86 -15.77 8.30 8.67
C ILE A 86 -17.15 8.09 9.29
N GLU A 87 -17.99 9.12 9.33
CA GLU A 87 -19.36 9.03 9.88
C GLU A 87 -20.21 7.94 9.19
N ALA A 88 -19.95 7.63 7.92
CA ALA A 88 -20.67 6.59 7.20
C ALA A 88 -20.29 5.14 7.60
N PHE A 89 -19.19 4.95 8.33
CA PHE A 89 -18.73 3.64 8.81
C PHE A 89 -19.04 3.36 10.29
N ASP A 90 -19.56 4.36 11.01
CA ASP A 90 -20.08 4.22 12.38
C ASP A 90 -21.52 3.65 12.40
#